data_AF-A0A819QAF6-F1
#
_entry.id   AF-A0A819QAF6-F1
#
_cell.length_a   1.000
_cell.length_b   1.000
_cell.length_c   1.000
_cell.angle_alpha   90.00
_cell.angle_beta   90.00
_cell.angle_gamma   90.00
#
_symmetry.space_group_name_H-M   'P 1'
#
loop_
_entity.id
_entity.type
_entity.pdbx_description
1 polymer ?
#
loop_
_entity_poly.entity_id
_entity_poly.type
_entity_poly.pdbx_seq_one_letter_code
_entity_poly.pdbx_strand_id
1 'polypeptide(L)'
;NSTIVICTCDTNYIQAGEGTGTSITCTDPCQNNGGCPEHSYCTHALNSTIVICTCDTNYIQGGEGTGTSITCTDPCQNNGGCPEHSYCTHALNSTIVICTCDTNYIQAGEGTGTSITCTDPCQNNGGCPEHSYCTHALNSTIVICTCDTNYIQAGEGTGTSITCTDPCQNNGGCPEHSYCTHALNSTIVICTCDTNYIQAGEGTGTSITCTDPCDKNGNCPANSYCTHAQNSTVVICTCDTNYIQGGQGTGINITCTGMTSI
;
A
#
# COMPACT_ATOMS: atom_id res chain seq x y z
N ASN A 1 -29.80 -85.43 14.69
CA ASN A 1 -29.84 -84.06 14.13
C ASN A 1 -28.53 -83.38 14.41
N SER A 2 -27.62 -83.38 13.44
CA SER A 2 -26.41 -82.57 13.54
C SER A 2 -26.76 -81.14 13.13
N THR A 3 -26.62 -80.19 14.04
CA THR A 3 -26.81 -78.77 13.78
C THR A 3 -25.62 -78.29 12.94
N ILE A 4 -25.87 -77.88 11.69
CA ILE A 4 -24.85 -77.26 10.85
C ILE A 4 -24.70 -75.81 11.32
N VAL A 5 -23.52 -75.45 11.82
CA VAL A 5 -23.17 -74.07 12.16
C VAL A 5 -22.58 -73.42 10.91
N ILE A 6 -23.25 -72.38 10.41
CA ILE A 6 -22.79 -71.56 9.28
C ILE A 6 -22.30 -70.24 9.86
N CYS A 7 -21.01 -69.97 9.71
CA CYS A 7 -20.45 -68.64 9.96
C CYS A 7 -20.49 -67.82 8.67
N THR A 8 -20.79 -66.54 8.78
CA THR A 8 -20.73 -65.57 7.70
C THR A 8 -19.92 -64.36 8.16
N CYS A 9 -19.33 -63.63 7.22
CA CYS A 9 -18.64 -62.40 7.55
C CYS A 9 -19.62 -61.29 7.97
N ASP A 10 -19.14 -60.41 8.85
CA ASP A 10 -19.85 -59.20 9.22
C ASP A 10 -20.01 -58.26 8.02
N THR A 11 -20.96 -57.34 8.11
CA THR A 11 -21.20 -56.30 7.11
C THR A 11 -19.89 -55.58 6.76
N ASN A 12 -19.60 -55.46 5.45
CA ASN A 12 -18.36 -54.92 4.85
C ASN A 12 -17.14 -55.85 4.81
N TYR A 13 -17.25 -57.09 5.30
CA TYR A 13 -16.19 -58.08 5.14
C TYR A 13 -16.62 -59.19 4.18
N ILE A 14 -15.67 -59.68 3.40
CA ILE A 14 -15.85 -60.80 2.46
C ILE A 14 -15.05 -62.02 2.93
N GLN A 15 -15.54 -63.21 2.62
CA GLN A 15 -14.79 -64.43 2.91
C GLN A 15 -13.57 -64.54 2.00
N ALA A 16 -12.39 -64.62 2.60
CA ALA A 16 -11.13 -64.91 1.91
C ALA A 16 -10.88 -66.43 1.90
N GLY A 17 -10.89 -67.02 0.70
CA GLY A 17 -10.54 -68.44 0.48
C GLY A 17 -11.66 -69.46 0.75
N GLU A 18 -11.34 -70.75 0.60
CA GLU A 18 -12.31 -71.87 0.56
C GLU A 18 -12.74 -72.43 1.94
N GLY A 19 -12.71 -71.62 3.00
CA GLY A 19 -13.17 -72.04 4.33
C GLY A 19 -14.65 -72.46 4.36
N THR A 20 -14.99 -73.49 5.14
CA THR A 20 -16.39 -73.89 5.39
C THR A 20 -16.61 -74.17 6.89
N GLY A 21 -17.84 -73.98 7.37
CA GLY A 21 -18.18 -74.18 8.79
C GLY A 21 -17.69 -73.05 9.69
N THR A 22 -16.95 -73.37 10.75
CA THR A 22 -16.50 -72.40 11.78
C THR A 22 -15.14 -71.76 11.49
N SER A 23 -14.53 -72.07 10.34
CA SER A 23 -13.19 -71.60 9.96
C SER A 23 -13.27 -70.80 8.66
N ILE A 24 -13.89 -69.63 8.72
CA ILE A 24 -13.86 -68.64 7.64
C ILE A 24 -12.92 -67.49 8.03
N THR A 25 -12.19 -66.96 7.06
CA THR A 25 -11.41 -65.73 7.22
C THR A 25 -12.15 -64.60 6.53
N CYS A 26 -12.36 -63.49 7.23
CA CYS A 26 -13.10 -62.34 6.71
C CYS A 26 -12.13 -61.18 6.49
N THR A 27 -12.13 -60.61 5.29
CA THR A 27 -11.25 -59.51 4.89
C THR A 27 -12.08 -58.34 4.37
N ASP A 28 -11.68 -57.12 4.70
CA ASP A 28 -12.23 -55.91 4.12
C ASP A 28 -11.50 -55.63 2.78
N PRO A 29 -12.21 -55.59 1.63
CA PRO A 29 -11.62 -55.22 0.34
C PRO A 29 -10.90 -53.86 0.34
N CYS A 30 -11.34 -52.94 1.21
CA CYS A 30 -10.76 -51.62 1.39
C CYS A 30 -9.70 -51.55 2.50
N GLN A 31 -9.28 -52.68 3.05
CA GLN A 31 -8.16 -52.73 3.98
C GLN A 31 -6.92 -52.06 3.33
N ASN A 32 -6.29 -51.14 4.06
CA ASN A 32 -5.19 -50.30 3.55
C ASN A 32 -5.54 -49.53 2.25
N ASN A 33 -6.75 -48.95 2.21
CA ASN A 33 -7.30 -48.22 1.06
C ASN A 33 -7.50 -49.07 -0.19
N GLY A 34 -7.51 -50.41 -0.09
CA GLY A 34 -7.86 -51.31 -1.21
C GLY A 34 -6.99 -51.17 -2.47
N GLY A 35 -5.79 -50.58 -2.35
CA GLY A 35 -4.94 -50.25 -3.49
C GLY A 35 -5.35 -48.99 -4.26
N CYS A 36 -6.26 -48.18 -3.73
CA CYS A 36 -6.61 -46.89 -4.29
C CYS A 36 -5.44 -45.91 -4.24
N PRO A 37 -5.25 -45.10 -5.29
CA PRO A 37 -4.14 -44.16 -5.42
C PRO A 37 -4.20 -43.03 -4.39
N GLU A 38 -3.16 -42.21 -4.33
CA GLU A 38 -3.13 -41.00 -3.51
C GLU A 38 -4.29 -40.05 -3.86
N HIS A 39 -4.77 -39.32 -2.85
CA HIS A 39 -5.90 -38.40 -2.96
C HIS A 39 -7.21 -39.07 -3.41
N SER A 40 -7.42 -40.32 -2.99
CA SER A 40 -8.63 -41.08 -3.24
C SER A 40 -8.98 -41.98 -2.07
N TYR A 41 -10.26 -42.28 -1.95
CA TYR A 41 -10.79 -43.18 -0.94
C TYR A 41 -11.40 -44.43 -1.56
N CYS A 42 -11.25 -45.54 -0.86
CA CYS A 42 -11.79 -46.83 -1.24
C CYS A 42 -13.23 -47.02 -0.77
N THR A 43 -14.06 -47.58 -1.65
CA THR A 43 -15.38 -48.12 -1.32
C THR A 43 -15.58 -49.47 -2.01
N HIS A 44 -16.48 -50.30 -1.50
CA HIS A 44 -16.90 -51.53 -2.18
C HIS A 44 -18.39 -51.78 -1.91
N ALA A 45 -19.05 -52.51 -2.81
CA ALA A 45 -20.43 -52.94 -2.57
C ALA A 45 -20.48 -54.07 -1.53
N LEU A 46 -21.62 -54.22 -0.84
CA LEU A 46 -21.85 -55.32 0.10
C LEU A 46 -21.60 -56.67 -0.58
N ASN A 47 -20.82 -57.54 0.08
CA ASN A 47 -20.43 -58.87 -0.41
C ASN A 47 -19.70 -58.87 -1.77
N SER A 48 -19.11 -57.73 -2.18
CA SER A 48 -18.33 -57.63 -3.41
C SER A 48 -16.84 -57.55 -3.09
N THR A 49 -16.03 -58.24 -3.89
CA THR A 49 -14.57 -58.10 -3.86
C THR A 49 -14.07 -56.95 -4.73
N ILE A 50 -14.97 -56.26 -5.43
CA ILE A 50 -14.62 -55.17 -6.35
C ILE A 50 -14.46 -53.87 -5.55
N VAL A 51 -13.25 -53.32 -5.61
CA VAL A 51 -12.89 -52.01 -5.07
C VAL A 51 -13.23 -50.91 -6.07
N ILE A 52 -13.86 -49.86 -5.57
CA ILE A 52 -14.17 -48.61 -6.26
C ILE A 52 -13.39 -47.50 -5.57
N CYS A 53 -12.45 -46.91 -6.28
CA CYS A 53 -11.73 -45.73 -5.81
C CYS A 53 -12.44 -44.48 -6.31
N THR A 54 -12.57 -43.48 -5.44
CA THR A 54 -13.15 -42.17 -5.77
C THR A 54 -12.18 -41.10 -5.29
N CYS A 55 -11.91 -40.09 -6.12
CA CYS A 55 -11.03 -39.00 -5.74
C CYS A 55 -11.62 -38.18 -4.57
N ASP A 56 -10.72 -37.61 -3.77
CA ASP A 56 -11.09 -36.69 -2.69
C ASP A 56 -11.78 -35.44 -3.25
N THR A 57 -12.46 -34.69 -2.38
CA THR A 57 -13.34 -33.57 -2.72
C THR A 57 -12.72 -32.47 -3.61
N ASN A 58 -11.40 -32.30 -3.61
CA ASN A 58 -10.67 -31.33 -4.45
C ASN A 58 -9.88 -31.95 -5.60
N TYR A 59 -10.00 -33.26 -5.79
CA TYR A 59 -9.29 -33.99 -6.84
C TYR A 59 -10.29 -34.57 -7.82
N ILE A 60 -9.91 -34.52 -9.09
CA ILE A 60 -10.69 -35.11 -10.18
C ILE A 60 -9.98 -36.32 -10.73
N GLN A 61 -10.75 -37.25 -11.28
CA GLN A 61 -10.17 -38.36 -12.01
C GLN A 61 -9.55 -37.85 -13.32
N GLY A 62 -8.24 -37.96 -13.44
CA GLY A 62 -7.50 -37.80 -14.69
C GLY A 62 -7.50 -39.10 -15.50
N GLY A 63 -7.89 -39.04 -16.77
CA GLY A 63 -7.80 -40.15 -17.73
C GLY A 63 -8.86 -41.25 -17.59
N GLU A 64 -8.74 -42.31 -18.41
CA GLU A 64 -9.74 -43.37 -18.58
C GLU A 64 -9.60 -44.57 -17.60
N GLY A 65 -9.03 -44.36 -16.41
CA GLY A 65 -8.86 -45.43 -15.41
C GLY A 65 -10.18 -45.91 -14.78
N THR A 66 -10.21 -47.14 -14.27
CA THR A 66 -11.31 -47.65 -13.41
C THR A 66 -10.77 -48.41 -12.21
N GLY A 67 -11.56 -48.51 -11.13
CA GLY A 67 -11.15 -49.18 -9.89
C GLY A 67 -9.89 -48.54 -9.31
N THR A 68 -8.85 -49.34 -9.04
CA THR A 68 -7.58 -48.90 -8.46
C THR A 68 -6.64 -48.20 -9.43
N SER A 69 -6.97 -48.15 -10.72
CA SER A 69 -6.13 -47.57 -11.77
C SER A 69 -6.45 -46.10 -12.09
N ILE A 70 -7.38 -45.48 -11.35
CA ILE A 70 -7.67 -44.06 -11.52
C ILE A 70 -6.44 -43.22 -11.16
N THR A 71 -6.41 -41.96 -11.59
CA THR A 71 -5.43 -40.98 -11.11
C THR A 71 -6.21 -39.78 -10.62
N CYS A 72 -5.90 -39.30 -9.42
CA CYS A 72 -6.58 -38.15 -8.83
C CYS A 72 -5.67 -36.92 -8.91
N THR A 73 -6.11 -35.91 -9.65
CA THR A 73 -5.34 -34.68 -9.88
C THR A 73 -6.12 -33.47 -9.41
N ASP A 74 -5.45 -32.53 -8.76
CA ASP A 74 -6.01 -31.21 -8.47
C ASP A 74 -5.95 -30.35 -9.76
N PRO A 75 -7.10 -29.89 -10.31
CA PRO A 75 -7.11 -28.99 -11.48
C PRO A 75 -6.30 -27.70 -11.28
N CYS A 76 -6.15 -27.25 -10.03
CA CYS A 76 -5.38 -26.09 -9.65
C CYS A 76 -3.94 -26.40 -9.23
N GLN A 77 -3.48 -27.64 -9.44
CA GLN A 77 -2.07 -27.98 -9.26
C GLN A 77 -1.20 -27.02 -10.08
N ASN A 78 -0.19 -26.43 -9.45
CA ASN A 78 0.67 -25.39 -10.05
C ASN A 78 -0.14 -24.20 -10.62
N ASN A 79 -1.14 -23.73 -9.88
CA ASN A 79 -2.06 -22.64 -10.23
C ASN A 79 -2.93 -22.93 -11.47
N GLY A 80 -3.08 -24.18 -11.91
CA GLY A 80 -4.03 -24.57 -12.96
C GLY A 80 -3.88 -23.86 -14.31
N GLY A 81 -2.70 -23.29 -14.59
CA GLY A 81 -2.46 -22.46 -15.78
C GLY A 81 -3.00 -21.03 -15.69
N CYS A 82 -3.40 -20.58 -14.50
CA CYS A 82 -3.78 -19.19 -14.28
C CYS A 82 -2.58 -18.25 -14.44
N PRO A 83 -2.79 -17.07 -15.06
CA PRO A 83 -1.74 -16.11 -15.35
C PRO A 83 -1.15 -15.49 -14.07
N GLU A 84 -0.09 -14.71 -14.22
CA GLU A 84 0.50 -13.94 -13.13
C GLU A 84 -0.55 -13.00 -12.48
N HIS A 85 -0.40 -12.76 -11.18
CA HIS A 85 -1.32 -11.95 -10.37
C HIS A 85 -2.76 -12.47 -10.37
N SER A 86 -2.92 -13.79 -10.40
CA SER A 86 -4.21 -14.46 -10.30
C SER A 86 -4.10 -15.78 -9.56
N TYR A 87 -5.21 -16.19 -8.97
CA TYR A 87 -5.33 -17.45 -8.26
C TYR A 87 -6.33 -18.38 -8.94
N CYS A 88 -6.04 -19.67 -8.85
CA CYS A 88 -6.86 -20.74 -9.38
C CYS A 88 -7.93 -21.21 -8.40
N THR A 89 -9.13 -21.46 -8.92
CA THR A 89 -10.19 -22.19 -8.25
C THR A 89 -10.87 -23.16 -9.22
N HIS A 90 -11.52 -24.19 -8.72
CA HIS A 90 -12.39 -25.06 -9.52
C HIS A 90 -13.60 -25.49 -8.68
N ALA A 91 -14.70 -25.83 -9.34
CA ALA A 91 -15.87 -26.38 -8.65
C ALA A 91 -15.60 -27.85 -8.24
N LEU A 92 -16.32 -28.32 -7.22
CA LEU A 92 -16.27 -29.72 -6.79
C LEU A 92 -16.54 -30.66 -7.98
N ASN A 93 -15.70 -31.69 -8.14
CA ASN A 93 -15.79 -32.67 -9.23
C ASN A 93 -15.75 -32.07 -10.65
N SER A 94 -15.26 -30.85 -10.82
CA SER A 94 -15.15 -30.19 -12.12
C SER A 94 -13.70 -30.08 -12.56
N THR A 95 -13.45 -30.37 -13.83
CA THR A 95 -12.14 -30.16 -14.46
C THR A 95 -11.94 -28.72 -14.94
N ILE A 96 -12.95 -27.87 -14.79
CA ILE A 96 -12.92 -26.49 -15.25
C ILE A 96 -12.23 -25.62 -14.22
N VAL A 97 -11.11 -25.03 -14.63
CA VAL A 97 -10.36 -24.04 -13.86
C VAL A 97 -10.95 -22.64 -14.08
N ILE A 98 -11.09 -21.91 -12.98
CA ILE A 98 -11.49 -20.51 -12.93
C ILE A 98 -10.33 -19.73 -12.32
N CYS A 99 -9.78 -18.80 -13.10
CA CYS A 99 -8.76 -17.88 -12.62
C CYS A 99 -9.43 -16.57 -12.21
N THR A 100 -8.98 -16.02 -11.09
CA THR A 100 -9.45 -14.73 -10.59
C THR A 100 -8.25 -13.86 -10.24
N CYS A 101 -8.25 -12.60 -10.65
CA CYS A 101 -7.15 -11.70 -10.34
C CYS A 101 -6.98 -11.51 -8.82
N ASP A 102 -5.73 -11.34 -8.42
CA ASP A 102 -5.35 -11.06 -7.05
C ASP A 102 -5.94 -9.73 -6.56
N THR A 103 -5.86 -9.52 -5.25
CA THR A 103 -6.26 -8.23 -4.66
C THR A 103 -5.44 -7.09 -5.28
N ASN A 104 -6.11 -6.00 -5.67
CA ASN A 104 -5.58 -4.85 -6.41
C ASN A 104 -5.29 -5.07 -7.90
N TYR A 105 -5.50 -6.28 -8.42
CA TYR A 105 -5.46 -6.53 -9.86
C TYR A 105 -6.87 -6.65 -10.40
N ILE A 106 -7.07 -6.20 -11.63
CA ILE A 106 -8.33 -6.32 -12.34
C ILE A 106 -8.14 -7.11 -13.62
N GLN A 107 -9.21 -7.74 -14.06
CA GLN A 107 -9.21 -8.38 -15.37
C GLN A 107 -9.21 -7.30 -16.47
N ALA A 108 -8.16 -7.27 -17.26
CA ALA A 108 -8.09 -6.53 -18.50
C ALA A 108 -8.68 -7.37 -19.64
N GLY A 109 -9.70 -6.83 -20.32
CA GLY A 109 -10.32 -7.45 -21.50
C GLY A 109 -11.30 -8.60 -21.19
N GLU A 110 -11.68 -9.33 -22.23
CA GLU A 110 -12.79 -10.30 -22.21
C GLU A 110 -12.36 -11.77 -21.98
N GLY A 111 -11.12 -12.01 -21.56
CA GLY A 111 -10.63 -13.38 -21.31
C GLY A 111 -11.49 -14.17 -20.32
N THR A 112 -11.48 -15.49 -20.40
CA THR A 112 -12.16 -16.37 -19.43
C THR A 112 -11.29 -17.56 -19.07
N GLY A 113 -11.54 -18.17 -17.91
CA GLY A 113 -10.72 -19.27 -17.40
C GLY A 113 -9.25 -18.86 -17.29
N THR A 114 -8.34 -19.61 -17.91
CA THR A 114 -6.89 -19.37 -17.88
C THR A 114 -6.41 -18.27 -18.83
N SER A 115 -7.29 -17.72 -19.68
CA SER A 115 -6.93 -16.69 -20.67
C SER A 115 -7.15 -15.25 -20.19
N ILE A 116 -7.50 -15.05 -18.92
CA ILE A 116 -7.62 -13.70 -18.36
C ILE A 116 -6.26 -12.99 -18.38
N THR A 117 -6.26 -11.67 -18.24
CA THR A 117 -5.05 -10.89 -18.02
C THR A 117 -5.30 -10.01 -16.81
N CYS A 118 -4.43 -10.07 -15.81
CA CYS A 118 -4.59 -9.32 -14.57
C CYS A 118 -3.63 -8.13 -14.58
N THR A 119 -4.18 -6.92 -14.44
CA THR A 119 -3.41 -5.68 -14.45
C THR A 119 -3.75 -4.83 -13.24
N ASP A 120 -2.75 -4.18 -12.66
CA ASP A 120 -2.95 -3.13 -11.67
C ASP A 120 -3.31 -1.82 -12.41
N PRO A 121 -4.50 -1.23 -12.19
CA PRO A 121 -4.88 0.07 -12.77
C PRO A 121 -3.88 1.20 -12.46
N CYS A 122 -3.16 1.10 -11.34
CA CYS A 122 -2.13 2.02 -10.91
C CYS A 122 -0.71 1.62 -11.34
N GLN A 123 -0.56 0.59 -12.17
CA GLN A 123 0.71 0.26 -12.78
C GLN A 123 1.28 1.49 -13.50
N ASN A 124 2.55 1.82 -13.23
CA ASN A 124 3.20 3.04 -13.71
C ASN A 124 2.44 4.33 -13.37
N ASN A 125 1.94 4.43 -12.13
CA ASN A 125 1.14 5.54 -11.61
C ASN A 125 -0.21 5.75 -12.30
N GLY A 126 -0.72 4.78 -13.08
CA GLY A 126 -2.09 4.81 -13.63
C GLY A 126 -2.43 6.03 -14.50
N GLY A 127 -1.41 6.71 -15.05
CA GLY A 127 -1.58 7.96 -15.79
C GLY A 127 -1.81 9.20 -14.92
N CYS A 128 -1.61 9.10 -13.60
CA CYS A 128 -1.63 10.24 -12.70
C CYS A 128 -0.48 11.21 -13.01
N PRO A 129 -0.73 12.54 -12.91
CA PRO A 129 0.24 13.56 -13.23
C PRO A 129 1.44 13.57 -12.26
N GLU A 130 2.45 14.36 -12.58
CA GLU A 130 3.58 14.60 -11.67
C GLU A 130 3.11 15.15 -10.31
N HIS A 131 3.84 14.80 -9.25
CA HIS A 131 3.53 15.16 -7.86
C HIS A 131 2.15 14.67 -7.39
N SER A 132 1.74 13.51 -7.87
CA SER A 132 0.53 12.83 -7.45
C SER A 132 0.73 11.33 -7.41
N TYR A 133 -0.06 10.69 -6.56
CA TYR A 133 -0.09 9.24 -6.41
C TYR A 133 -1.41 8.66 -6.89
N CYS A 134 -1.32 7.45 -7.43
CA CYS A 134 -2.45 6.68 -7.93
C CYS A 134 -3.06 5.77 -6.85
N THR A 135 -4.39 5.71 -6.83
CA THR A 135 -5.16 4.70 -6.09
C THR A 135 -6.33 4.22 -6.93
N HIS A 136 -6.87 3.04 -6.64
CA HIS A 136 -8.12 2.58 -7.22
C HIS A 136 -8.88 1.72 -6.20
N ALA A 137 -10.19 1.64 -6.35
CA ALA A 137 -10.99 0.74 -5.51
C ALA A 137 -10.79 -0.73 -5.93
N LEU A 138 -11.04 -1.66 -5.01
CA LEU A 138 -11.03 -3.10 -5.31
C LEU A 138 -11.99 -3.39 -6.47
N ASN A 139 -11.53 -4.20 -7.44
CA ASN A 139 -12.27 -4.57 -8.64
C ASN A 139 -12.73 -3.40 -9.53
N SER A 140 -12.13 -2.22 -9.37
CA SER A 140 -12.44 -1.04 -10.18
C SER A 140 -11.31 -0.73 -11.16
N THR A 141 -11.69 -0.47 -12.42
CA THR A 141 -10.80 0.08 -13.45
C THR A 141 -10.58 1.58 -13.28
N ILE A 142 -11.37 2.25 -12.44
CA ILE A 142 -11.31 3.70 -12.24
C ILE A 142 -10.13 4.02 -11.32
N VAL A 143 -9.20 4.79 -11.87
CA VAL A 143 -8.05 5.38 -11.17
C VAL A 143 -8.44 6.72 -10.54
N ILE A 144 -7.97 6.92 -9.31
CA ILE A 144 -8.07 8.16 -8.54
C ILE A 144 -6.64 8.65 -8.31
N CYS A 145 -6.35 9.85 -8.81
CA CYS A 145 -5.09 10.53 -8.54
C CYS A 145 -5.27 11.50 -7.38
N THR A 146 -4.26 11.63 -6.53
CA THR A 146 -4.27 12.59 -5.42
C THR A 146 -2.90 13.23 -5.32
N CYS A 147 -2.86 14.55 -5.13
CA CYS A 147 -1.60 15.28 -5.04
C CYS A 147 -0.78 14.85 -3.81
N ASP A 148 0.54 14.89 -3.95
CA ASP A 148 1.48 14.60 -2.88
C ASP A 148 1.38 15.61 -1.72
N THR A 149 2.00 15.28 -0.59
CA THR A 149 1.83 15.97 0.71
C THR A 149 2.14 17.48 0.73
N ASN A 150 2.75 18.08 -0.29
CA ASN A 150 2.93 19.55 -0.37
C ASN A 150 2.35 20.16 -1.65
N TYR A 151 1.56 19.40 -2.39
CA TYR A 151 0.95 19.84 -3.63
C TYR A 151 -0.55 19.91 -3.46
N ILE A 152 -1.16 20.92 -4.07
CA ILE A 152 -2.60 21.08 -4.11
C ILE A 152 -3.11 20.81 -5.50
N GLN A 153 -4.35 20.34 -5.59
CA GLN A 153 -5.04 20.29 -6.86
C GLN A 153 -5.36 21.72 -7.34
N ALA A 154 -4.81 22.09 -8.49
CA ALA A 154 -5.17 23.27 -9.23
C ALA A 154 -6.34 22.97 -10.19
N GLY A 155 -7.46 23.67 -10.03
CA GLY A 155 -8.62 23.57 -10.91
C GLY A 155 -9.55 22.37 -10.65
N GLU A 156 -10.50 22.15 -11.56
CA GLU A 156 -11.62 21.20 -11.39
C GLU A 156 -11.38 19.80 -11.97
N GLY A 157 -10.12 19.46 -12.32
CA GLY A 157 -9.81 18.14 -12.88
C GLY A 157 -10.24 16.99 -11.97
N THR A 158 -10.49 15.81 -12.55
CA THR A 158 -10.82 14.59 -11.78
C THR A 158 -10.07 13.39 -12.33
N GLY A 159 -9.78 12.41 -11.49
CA GLY A 159 -9.02 11.22 -11.91
C GLY A 159 -7.64 11.64 -12.41
N THR A 160 -7.27 11.20 -13.62
CA THR A 160 -5.94 11.47 -14.22
C THR A 160 -5.76 12.89 -14.75
N SER A 161 -6.83 13.69 -14.83
CA SER A 161 -6.77 15.05 -15.38
C SER A 161 -6.52 16.14 -14.33
N ILE A 162 -6.20 15.78 -13.09
CA ILE A 162 -5.86 16.77 -12.06
C ILE A 162 -4.53 17.46 -12.42
N THR A 163 -4.25 18.59 -11.78
CA THR A 163 -2.95 19.24 -11.86
C THR A 163 -2.49 19.51 -10.44
N CYS A 164 -1.30 19.05 -10.09
CA CYS A 164 -0.75 19.22 -8.75
C CYS A 164 0.30 20.33 -8.75
N THR A 165 0.07 21.38 -7.98
CA THR A 165 0.96 22.54 -7.90
C THR A 165 1.37 22.80 -6.46
N ASP A 166 2.63 23.16 -6.25
CA ASP A 166 3.11 23.68 -4.97
C ASP A 166 2.65 25.15 -4.84
N PRO A 167 1.82 25.51 -3.84
CA PRO A 167 1.42 26.90 -3.59
C PRO A 167 2.60 27.87 -3.41
N CYS A 168 3.74 27.36 -2.93
CA CYS A 168 4.98 28.09 -2.73
C CYS A 168 5.95 28.02 -3.90
N GLN A 169 5.54 27.45 -5.03
CA GLN A 169 6.34 27.49 -6.26
C GLN A 169 6.68 28.95 -6.61
N ASN A 170 7.96 29.21 -6.88
CA ASN A 170 8.48 30.57 -7.11
C ASN A 170 8.17 31.56 -5.96
N ASN A 171 8.33 31.09 -4.71
CA ASN A 171 8.05 31.83 -3.48
C ASN A 171 6.57 32.20 -3.27
N GLY A 172 5.62 31.62 -4.01
CA GLY A 172 4.17 31.78 -3.76
C GLY A 172 3.64 33.21 -3.78
N GLY A 173 4.35 34.13 -4.45
CA GLY A 173 4.04 35.56 -4.43
C GLY A 173 4.45 36.30 -3.15
N CYS A 174 5.24 35.66 -2.29
CA CYS A 174 5.83 36.33 -1.12
C CYS A 174 6.83 37.41 -1.56
N PRO A 175 6.83 38.57 -0.88
CA PRO A 175 7.68 39.71 -1.22
C PRO A 175 9.17 39.41 -0.97
N GLU A 176 10.03 40.33 -1.41
CA GLU A 176 11.46 40.27 -1.12
C GLU A 176 11.73 40.20 0.40
N HIS A 177 12.80 39.51 0.77
CA HIS A 177 13.19 39.26 2.17
C HIS A 177 12.15 38.49 2.99
N SER A 178 11.40 37.60 2.33
CA SER A 178 10.46 36.71 2.97
C SER A 178 10.46 35.33 2.30
N TYR A 179 10.10 34.33 3.08
CA TYR A 179 9.96 32.96 2.62
C TYR A 179 8.49 32.50 2.67
N CYS A 180 8.14 31.65 1.71
CA CYS A 180 6.82 31.07 1.57
C CYS A 180 6.67 29.77 2.37
N THR A 181 5.51 29.61 3.00
CA THR A 181 5.04 28.35 3.57
C THR A 181 3.54 28.17 3.29
N HIS A 182 3.05 26.94 3.33
CA HIS A 182 1.61 26.67 3.32
C HIS A 182 1.31 25.46 4.22
N ALA A 183 0.08 25.37 4.72
CA ALA A 183 -0.35 24.18 5.47
C ALA A 183 -0.63 23.01 4.52
N LEU A 184 -0.54 21.78 5.05
CA LEU A 184 -0.91 20.56 4.32
C LEU A 184 -2.33 20.70 3.75
N ASN A 185 -2.50 20.34 2.48
CA ASN A 185 -3.77 20.43 1.75
C ASN A 185 -4.42 21.82 1.73
N SER A 186 -3.65 22.89 1.99
CA SER A 186 -4.14 24.25 1.96
C SER A 186 -3.62 24.99 0.75
N THR A 187 -4.52 25.71 0.08
CA THR A 187 -4.15 26.66 -0.98
C THR A 187 -3.67 28.00 -0.45
N ILE A 188 -3.71 28.19 0.88
CA ILE A 188 -3.35 29.45 1.52
C ILE A 188 -1.83 29.49 1.73
N VAL A 189 -1.22 30.47 1.08
CA VAL A 189 0.19 30.83 1.25
C VAL A 189 0.36 31.76 2.45
N ILE A 190 1.38 31.49 3.24
CA ILE A 190 1.84 32.28 4.37
C ILE A 190 3.27 32.73 4.09
N CYS A 191 3.47 34.04 4.03
CA CYS A 191 4.79 34.64 3.90
C CYS A 191 5.31 35.05 5.27
N THR A 192 6.59 34.82 5.54
CA THR A 192 7.24 35.22 6.79
C THR A 192 8.55 35.90 6.45
N CYS A 193 8.85 37.04 7.11
CA CYS A 193 10.09 37.76 6.88
C CYS A 193 11.32 36.94 7.30
N ASP A 194 12.43 37.12 6.58
CA ASP A 194 13.71 36.49 6.88
C ASP A 194 14.27 36.94 8.26
N THR A 195 15.26 36.21 8.78
CA THR A 195 15.80 36.34 10.15
C THR A 195 16.25 37.76 10.59
N ASN A 196 16.48 38.70 9.67
CA ASN A 196 16.87 40.10 9.97
C ASN A 196 15.84 41.13 9.48
N TYR A 197 14.66 40.69 9.07
CA TYR A 197 13.61 41.55 8.58
C TYR A 197 12.39 41.40 9.47
N ILE A 198 11.67 42.49 9.64
CA ILE A 198 10.41 42.51 10.37
C ILE A 198 9.28 42.90 9.44
N GLN A 199 8.07 42.43 9.76
CA GLN A 199 6.89 42.89 9.07
C GLN A 199 6.60 44.36 9.43
N ALA A 200 6.58 45.22 8.42
CA ALA A 200 6.08 46.57 8.50
C ALA A 200 4.57 46.61 8.18
N GLY A 201 3.78 47.17 9.09
CA GLY A 201 2.35 47.40 8.90
C GLY A 201 1.46 46.14 9.06
N GLU A 202 0.20 46.27 8.64
CA GLU A 202 -0.88 45.28 8.90
C GLU A 202 -1.10 44.26 7.77
N GLY A 203 -0.16 44.15 6.82
CA GLY A 203 -0.27 43.19 5.71
C GLY A 203 -0.42 41.73 6.20
N THR A 204 -1.07 40.87 5.42
CA THR A 204 -1.25 39.45 5.76
C THR A 204 -1.10 38.57 4.54
N GLY A 205 -0.60 37.34 4.71
CA GLY A 205 -0.36 36.44 3.58
C GLY A 205 0.72 37.01 2.67
N THR A 206 0.43 37.19 1.38
CA THR A 206 1.39 37.70 0.39
C THR A 206 1.56 39.22 0.39
N SER A 207 0.74 39.97 1.13
CA SER A 207 0.79 41.44 1.17
C SER A 207 1.64 42.01 2.30
N ILE A 208 2.42 41.19 3.01
CA ILE A 208 3.35 41.68 4.02
C ILE A 208 4.43 42.58 3.38
N THR A 209 5.10 43.38 4.20
CA THR A 209 6.29 44.13 3.77
C THR A 209 7.38 43.84 4.77
N CYS A 210 8.53 43.37 4.31
CA CYS A 210 9.65 43.02 5.16
C CYS A 210 10.70 44.13 5.11
N THR A 211 11.00 44.74 6.26
CA THR A 211 11.98 45.82 6.38
C THR A 211 13.03 45.47 7.41
N ASP A 212 14.29 45.78 7.11
CA ASP A 212 15.37 45.72 8.09
C ASP A 212 15.28 46.95 9.02
N PRO A 213 15.05 46.79 10.34
CA PRO A 213 15.09 47.89 11.30
C PRO A 213 16.40 48.68 11.29
N CYS A 214 17.49 48.05 10.86
CA CYS A 214 18.81 48.63 10.72
C CYS A 214 19.08 49.22 9.33
N ASP A 215 18.09 49.26 8.43
CA ASP A 215 18.23 50.02 7.19
C ASP A 215 18.61 51.48 7.50
N LYS A 216 19.57 52.01 6.73
CA LYS A 216 20.23 53.30 7.00
C LYS A 216 20.79 53.42 8.43
N ASN A 217 21.39 52.33 8.93
CA ASN A 217 21.96 52.20 10.27
C ASN A 217 20.95 52.40 11.41
N GLY A 218 19.64 52.21 11.18
CA GLY A 218 18.60 52.30 12.23
C GLY A 218 18.56 53.64 12.97
N ASN A 219 19.01 54.72 12.32
CA ASN A 219 19.26 56.04 12.92
C ASN A 219 20.25 56.03 14.10
N CYS A 220 21.11 55.02 14.18
CA CYS A 220 22.21 55.00 15.13
C CYS A 220 23.19 56.16 14.86
N PRO A 221 23.76 56.76 15.93
CA PRO A 221 24.68 57.88 15.81
C PRO A 221 25.96 57.50 15.06
N ALA A 222 26.70 58.49 14.59
CA ALA A 222 28.00 58.27 13.95
C ALA A 222 28.96 57.49 14.88
N ASN A 223 29.78 56.62 14.28
CA ASN A 223 30.72 55.74 14.97
C ASN A 223 30.04 54.69 15.87
N SER A 224 28.88 54.19 15.42
CA SER A 224 28.16 53.09 16.04
C SER A 224 27.50 52.22 14.98
N TYR A 225 27.29 50.95 15.33
CA TYR A 225 26.59 49.99 14.48
C TYR A 225 25.22 49.62 15.06
N CYS A 226 24.28 49.36 14.15
CA CYS A 226 22.92 48.94 14.47
C CYS A 226 22.81 47.42 14.62
N THR A 227 22.01 46.99 15.60
CA THR A 227 21.55 45.61 15.74
C THR A 227 20.09 45.59 16.18
N HIS A 228 19.37 44.51 15.92
CA HIS A 228 18.05 44.26 16.49
C HIS A 228 17.89 42.77 16.80
N ALA A 229 16.99 42.43 17.73
CA ALA A 229 16.64 41.04 17.97
C ALA A 229 15.69 40.52 16.86
N GLN A 230 15.67 39.21 16.64
CA GLN A 230 14.75 38.58 15.69
C GLN A 230 13.30 38.95 16.05
N ASN A 231 12.50 39.32 15.04
CA ASN A 231 11.10 39.76 15.19
C ASN A 231 10.91 41.01 16.09
N SER A 232 11.96 41.80 16.33
CA SER A 232 11.89 43.02 17.13
C SER A 232 12.06 44.27 16.28
N THR A 233 11.16 45.24 16.47
CA THR A 233 11.30 46.60 15.93
C THR A 233 12.31 47.45 16.72
N VAL A 234 12.78 46.96 17.86
CA VAL A 234 13.68 47.71 18.74
C VAL A 234 15.12 47.59 18.23
N VAL A 235 15.65 48.73 17.82
CA VAL A 235 17.05 48.92 17.42
C VAL A 235 17.93 49.18 18.65
N ILE A 236 19.08 48.53 18.66
CA ILE A 236 20.16 48.72 19.63
C ILE A 236 21.39 49.23 18.87
N CYS A 237 21.86 50.41 19.26
CA CYS A 237 23.09 50.98 18.75
C CYS A 237 24.24 50.65 19.70
N THR A 238 25.39 50.27 19.16
CA THR A 238 26.59 49.98 19.93
C THR A 238 27.77 50.74 19.33
N CYS A 239 28.54 51.45 20.16
CA CYS A 239 29.72 52.18 19.68
C CYS A 239 30.74 51.24 19.04
N ASP A 240 31.40 51.71 17.99
CA ASP A 240 32.50 50.99 17.36
C ASP A 240 33.66 50.80 18.35
N THR A 241 34.51 49.81 18.10
CA THR A 241 35.59 49.36 19.01
C THR A 241 36.51 50.47 19.53
N ASN A 242 36.64 51.60 18.83
CA ASN A 242 37.50 52.73 19.20
C ASN A 242 36.78 53.91 19.89
N TYR A 243 35.48 53.76 20.16
CA TYR A 243 34.63 54.79 20.73
C TYR A 243 33.96 54.29 22.00
N ILE A 244 33.78 55.20 22.96
CA ILE A 244 33.07 54.93 24.22
C ILE A 244 31.74 55.67 24.25
N GLN A 245 30.76 55.05 24.90
CA GLN A 245 29.44 55.66 25.10
C GLN A 245 29.54 56.83 26.09
N GLY A 246 29.26 58.04 25.61
CA GLY A 246 29.05 59.24 26.41
C GLY A 246 27.58 59.40 26.80
N GLY A 247 27.32 59.59 28.10
CA GLY A 247 25.99 59.88 28.64
C GLY A 247 25.14 58.66 29.04
N GLN A 248 23.97 58.91 29.63
CA GLN A 248 23.04 57.90 30.18
C GLN A 248 22.01 57.36 29.16
N GLY A 249 22.21 57.60 27.86
CA GLY A 249 21.23 57.19 26.84
C GLY A 249 21.14 55.69 26.63
N THR A 250 19.98 55.19 26.20
CA THR A 250 19.75 53.78 25.83
C THR A 250 19.14 53.69 24.42
N GLY A 251 19.38 52.58 23.71
CA GLY A 251 18.87 52.38 22.35
C GLY A 251 19.56 53.29 21.34
N ILE A 252 18.78 54.08 20.59
CA ILE A 252 19.30 55.00 19.56
C ILE A 252 19.91 56.30 20.12
N ASN A 253 19.66 56.62 21.39
CA ASN A 253 20.07 57.89 22.00
C ASN A 253 21.45 57.83 22.68
N ILE A 254 22.41 57.11 22.11
CA ILE A 254 23.79 57.08 22.62
C ILE A 254 24.63 58.18 21.96
N THR A 255 25.79 58.49 22.52
CA THR A 255 26.81 59.31 21.85
C THR A 255 28.12 58.53 21.90
N CYS A 256 28.82 58.38 20.77
CA CYS A 256 30.07 57.65 20.71
C CYS A 256 31.23 58.64 20.55
N THR A 257 32.02 58.81 21.61
CA THR A 257 33.18 59.72 21.63
C THR A 257 34.48 58.92 21.51
N GLY A 258 35.41 59.39 20.68
CA GLY A 258 36.68 58.70 20.47
C GLY A 258 37.47 58.61 21.77
N MET A 259 38.13 57.47 21.98
CA MET A 259 39.06 57.32 23.10
C MET A 259 40.24 58.27 22.88
N THR A 260 40.35 59.33 23.69
CA THR A 260 41.55 60.15 23.70
C THR A 260 42.69 59.32 24.27
N SER A 261 43.73 59.11 23.48
CA SER A 261 44.99 58.51 23.94
C SER A 261 45.47 59.29 25.16
N ILE A 262 45.54 58.63 26.32
CA ILE A 262 46.14 59.17 27.55
C ILE A 262 47.64 58.89 27.48
#